data_AF-A0A1L9NQE6-F1
#
_entry.id   AF-A0A1L9NQE6-F1
#
_cell.length_a   1.000
_cell.length_b   1.000
_cell.length_c   1.000
_cell.angle_alpha   90.00
_cell.angle_beta   90.00
_cell.angle_gamma   90.00
#
_symmetry.space_group_name_H-M   'P 1'
#
loop_
_entity.id
_entity.type
_entity.pdbx_description
1 polymer ?
#
loop_
_entity_poly.entity_id
_entity_poly.type
_entity_poly.pdbx_seq_one_letter_code
_entity_poly.pdbx_strand_id
1 'polypeptide(L)'
;MELTAWFWLMLGWHLVRRVLRLYGYMRMKPIPVPENPQMRPDRVSVIIPTIGAPVELIPRLHAMLDNHPKEIIIVTTAALVEKLKAILQQFISEEKSQKIQVLDIPLPNKRNQLARGIQVATGEILVLADDDVYWSKDLLKQVLGVLELEPKVGGVTTLIAAHGLDARSPETITVWEALESRRMSMRNIDISASSWLDGSQTVLTGRTAAYRASILKDPEYLSAFTNEYWLGRYRMHCGDDQFATRWLLNHGWEGRIQTGATIYSEALSDSRHIKQTLRWARNGKISSTKRFFSKRMWKEYPWLSLLTAQTVVAMMIQVWRLSFLVYIFSDPRLLIDRLFRPRISFLLGFYVPVFLEHIAYGMAHRWYLRHLGAQIVKDFFQHYIVTFYTTITLHANQWGSRDVE
;
A
#
# COMPACT_ATOMS: atom_id res chain seq x y z
N MET A 1 -36.24 18.87 -3.93
CA MET A 1 -35.18 18.43 -4.84
C MET A 1 -35.37 16.93 -5.02
N GLU A 2 -35.94 16.53 -6.15
CA GLU A 2 -36.09 15.12 -6.50
C GLU A 2 -34.71 14.46 -6.56
N LEU A 3 -34.63 13.17 -6.19
CA LEU A 3 -33.39 12.41 -6.37
C LEU A 3 -33.14 12.26 -7.87
N THR A 4 -32.05 12.84 -8.36
CA THR A 4 -31.71 12.80 -9.78
C THR A 4 -31.31 11.39 -10.22
N ALA A 5 -31.42 11.06 -11.51
CA ALA A 5 -30.93 9.77 -12.02
C ALA A 5 -29.45 9.52 -11.66
N TRP A 6 -28.65 10.58 -11.61
CA TRP A 6 -27.25 10.56 -11.15
C TRP A 6 -27.06 10.02 -9.74
N PHE A 7 -27.99 10.34 -8.84
CA PHE A 7 -27.96 9.85 -7.46
C PHE A 7 -28.05 8.32 -7.43
N TRP A 8 -29.04 7.75 -8.12
CA TRP A 8 -29.26 6.30 -8.15
C TRP A 8 -28.12 5.56 -8.84
N LEU A 9 -27.55 6.14 -9.90
CA LEU A 9 -26.36 5.61 -10.56
C LEU A 9 -25.14 5.55 -9.63
N MET A 10 -24.89 6.62 -8.86
CA MET A 10 -23.78 6.63 -7.89
C MET A 10 -23.96 5.62 -6.77
N LEU A 11 -25.18 5.52 -6.22
CA LEU A 11 -25.49 4.55 -5.17
C LEU A 11 -25.39 3.11 -5.70
N GLY A 12 -25.97 2.84 -6.87
CA GLY A 12 -25.88 1.54 -7.54
C GLY A 12 -24.44 1.14 -7.80
N TRP A 13 -23.62 2.05 -8.37
CA TRP A 13 -22.20 1.81 -8.57
C TRP A 13 -21.45 1.52 -7.26
N HIS A 14 -21.71 2.28 -6.19
CA HIS A 14 -21.08 2.05 -4.88
C HIS A 14 -21.39 0.65 -4.34
N LEU A 15 -22.64 0.21 -4.43
CA LEU A 15 -23.08 -1.11 -3.97
C LEU A 15 -22.49 -2.23 -4.84
N VAL A 16 -22.62 -2.14 -6.16
CA VAL A 16 -22.07 -3.12 -7.11
C VAL A 16 -20.56 -3.26 -6.92
N ARG A 17 -19.84 -2.14 -6.84
CA ARG A 17 -18.38 -2.15 -6.64
C ARG A 17 -18.00 -2.85 -5.34
N ARG A 18 -18.74 -2.62 -4.24
CA ARG A 18 -18.48 -3.28 -2.95
C ARG A 18 -18.70 -4.78 -3.04
N VAL A 19 -19.80 -5.22 -3.64
CA VAL A 19 -20.12 -6.64 -3.83
C VAL A 19 -19.05 -7.32 -4.67
N LEU A 20 -18.71 -6.76 -5.84
CA LEU A 20 -17.67 -7.30 -6.72
C LEU A 20 -16.31 -7.37 -6.04
N ARG A 21 -15.97 -6.34 -5.27
CA ARG A 21 -14.72 -6.31 -4.50
C ARG A 21 -14.67 -7.45 -3.48
N LEU A 22 -15.71 -7.59 -2.65
CA LEU A 22 -15.75 -8.65 -1.63
C LEU A 22 -15.76 -10.04 -2.27
N TYR A 23 -16.51 -10.21 -3.36
CA TYR A 23 -16.55 -11.44 -4.13
C TYR A 23 -15.17 -11.80 -4.68
N GLY A 24 -14.48 -10.87 -5.35
CA GLY A 24 -13.13 -11.09 -5.86
C GLY A 24 -12.13 -11.44 -4.76
N TYR A 25 -12.18 -10.77 -3.61
CA TYR A 25 -11.36 -11.11 -2.45
C TYR A 25 -11.62 -12.54 -1.95
N MET A 26 -12.90 -12.93 -1.78
CA MET A 26 -13.27 -14.27 -1.32
C MET A 26 -12.91 -15.39 -2.31
N ARG A 27 -12.83 -15.06 -3.61
CA ARG A 27 -12.51 -16.01 -4.67
C ARG A 27 -11.03 -16.10 -4.98
N MET A 28 -10.24 -15.11 -4.55
CA MET A 28 -8.80 -15.13 -4.70
C MET A 28 -8.19 -16.30 -3.94
N LYS A 29 -7.39 -17.10 -4.63
CA LYS A 29 -6.68 -18.26 -4.07
C LYS A 29 -5.17 -18.06 -4.19
N PRO A 30 -4.38 -18.69 -3.29
CA PRO A 30 -2.93 -18.70 -3.45
C PRO A 30 -2.56 -19.40 -4.76
N ILE A 31 -1.56 -18.85 -5.44
CA ILE A 31 -0.94 -19.53 -6.57
C ILE A 31 -0.03 -20.61 -5.97
N PRO A 32 -0.10 -21.88 -6.42
CA PRO A 32 0.68 -22.96 -5.83
C PRO A 32 2.18 -22.72 -6.01
N VAL A 33 2.98 -23.25 -5.09
CA VAL A 33 4.44 -23.35 -5.27
C VAL A 33 4.71 -24.59 -6.12
N PRO A 34 5.59 -24.53 -7.15
CA PRO A 34 5.99 -25.70 -7.91
C PRO A 34 6.51 -26.83 -7.00
N GLU A 35 6.23 -28.09 -7.35
CA GLU A 35 6.74 -29.25 -6.60
C GLU A 35 8.28 -29.32 -6.64
N ASN A 36 8.88 -28.96 -7.78
CA ASN A 36 10.32 -28.93 -8.00
C ASN A 36 10.78 -27.52 -8.41
N PRO A 37 10.83 -26.56 -7.46
CA PRO A 37 11.09 -25.16 -7.77
C PRO A 37 12.53 -24.96 -8.27
N GLN A 38 12.67 -24.33 -9.44
CA GLN A 38 13.96 -23.94 -10.02
C GLN A 38 14.44 -22.60 -9.44
N MET A 39 13.52 -21.67 -9.17
CA MET A 39 13.83 -20.40 -8.52
C MET A 39 14.00 -20.61 -7.02
N ARG A 40 15.21 -20.33 -6.53
CA ARG A 40 15.59 -20.56 -5.14
C ARG A 40 15.79 -19.24 -4.36
N PRO A 41 15.52 -19.22 -3.04
CA PRO A 41 15.75 -18.04 -2.21
C PRO A 41 17.18 -17.50 -2.23
N ASP A 42 18.18 -18.35 -2.44
CA ASP A 42 19.61 -17.98 -2.54
C ASP A 42 19.97 -17.19 -3.82
N ARG A 43 18.99 -16.91 -4.69
CA ARG A 43 19.11 -16.01 -5.84
C ARG A 43 18.44 -14.64 -5.62
N VAL A 44 17.91 -14.40 -4.42
CA VAL A 44 17.16 -13.19 -4.07
C VAL A 44 18.03 -12.18 -3.33
N SER A 45 18.06 -10.93 -3.81
CA SER A 45 18.59 -9.80 -3.05
C SER A 45 17.44 -9.01 -2.42
N VAL A 46 17.50 -8.79 -1.11
CA VAL A 46 16.52 -7.97 -0.39
C VAL A 46 17.07 -6.57 -0.22
N ILE A 47 16.30 -5.54 -0.52
CA ILE A 47 16.72 -4.14 -0.45
C ILE A 47 15.81 -3.42 0.54
N ILE A 48 16.43 -2.84 1.58
CA ILE A 48 15.73 -2.22 2.70
C ILE A 48 16.18 -0.75 2.81
N PRO A 49 15.33 0.23 2.44
CA PRO A 49 15.61 1.62 2.72
C PRO A 49 15.20 1.95 4.16
N THR A 50 16.10 2.55 4.95
CA THR A 50 15.77 3.05 6.29
C THR A 50 16.27 4.48 6.50
N ILE A 51 15.60 5.22 7.39
CA ILE A 51 15.99 6.57 7.86
C ILE A 51 16.25 6.58 9.37
N GLY A 52 16.39 5.40 9.96
CA GLY A 52 16.77 5.20 11.34
C GLY A 52 17.86 4.14 11.46
N ALA A 53 18.31 3.92 12.68
CA ALA A 53 19.04 2.72 13.06
C ALA A 53 18.37 2.13 14.32
N PRO A 54 17.10 1.67 14.19
CA PRO A 54 16.37 1.10 15.30
C PRO A 54 16.91 -0.29 15.63
N VAL A 55 17.10 -0.58 16.92
CA VAL A 55 17.40 -1.95 17.39
C VAL A 55 16.24 -2.89 17.06
N GLU A 56 15.04 -2.32 16.93
CA GLU A 56 13.80 -2.97 16.51
C GLU A 56 13.86 -3.55 15.09
N LEU A 57 14.85 -3.17 14.27
CA LEU A 57 15.10 -3.80 12.97
C LEU A 57 15.62 -5.24 13.11
N ILE A 58 16.31 -5.57 14.22
CA ILE A 58 17.00 -6.85 14.39
C ILE A 58 16.07 -8.07 14.29
N PRO A 59 14.93 -8.15 15.02
CA PRO A 59 14.01 -9.28 14.90
C PRO A 59 13.47 -9.48 13.47
N ARG A 60 13.27 -8.37 12.74
CA ARG A 60 12.78 -8.37 11.36
C ARG A 60 13.84 -8.91 10.40
N LEU A 61 15.10 -8.51 10.59
CA LEU A 61 16.23 -9.05 9.83
C LEU A 61 16.41 -10.54 10.06
N HIS A 62 16.26 -11.04 11.29
CA HIS A 62 16.28 -12.48 11.55
C HIS A 62 15.18 -13.20 10.76
N ALA A 63 13.94 -12.71 10.78
CA ALA A 63 12.84 -13.29 10.00
C ALA A 63 13.11 -13.28 8.48
N MET A 64 13.75 -12.23 7.96
CA MET A 64 14.16 -12.17 6.55
C MET A 64 15.32 -13.14 6.25
N LEU A 65 16.33 -13.23 7.13
CA LEU A 65 17.48 -14.13 6.98
C LEU A 65 17.07 -15.60 7.06
N ASP A 66 16.04 -15.94 7.85
CA ASP A 66 15.48 -17.28 7.97
C ASP A 66 14.69 -17.72 6.72
N ASN A 67 14.44 -16.79 5.77
CA ASN A 67 13.99 -17.12 4.42
C ASN A 67 15.16 -17.43 3.46
N HIS A 68 16.41 -17.38 3.95
CA HIS A 68 17.65 -17.69 3.24
C HIS A 68 17.88 -16.90 1.94
N PRO A 69 17.74 -15.56 1.93
CA PRO A 69 18.11 -14.76 0.78
C PRO A 69 19.61 -14.91 0.45
N LYS A 70 19.97 -14.52 -0.76
CA LYS A 70 21.37 -14.36 -1.20
C LYS A 70 22.08 -13.31 -0.34
N GLU A 71 21.46 -12.14 -0.26
CA GLU A 71 21.98 -10.96 0.42
C GLU A 71 20.84 -10.02 0.85
N ILE A 72 21.11 -9.19 1.85
CA ILE A 72 20.26 -8.09 2.31
C ILE A 72 21.09 -6.81 2.20
N ILE A 73 20.58 -5.83 1.47
CA ILE A 73 21.23 -4.54 1.24
C ILE A 73 20.40 -3.48 1.94
N ILE A 74 20.92 -2.97 3.05
CA ILE A 74 20.30 -1.91 3.82
C ILE A 74 20.89 -0.59 3.36
N VAL A 75 20.04 0.33 2.90
CA VAL A 75 20.47 1.65 2.42
C VAL A 75 19.92 2.72 3.36
N THR A 76 20.81 3.49 3.97
CA THR A 76 20.49 4.54 4.94
C THR A 76 21.26 5.84 4.63
N THR A 77 21.12 6.87 5.45
CA THR A 77 21.92 8.09 5.34
C THR A 77 23.33 7.89 5.89
N ALA A 78 24.34 8.57 5.34
CA ALA A 78 25.73 8.47 5.79
C ALA A 78 25.92 8.57 7.33
N ALA A 79 25.16 9.46 7.97
CA ALA A 79 25.20 9.67 9.42
C ALA A 79 24.77 8.45 10.28
N LEU A 80 24.08 7.47 9.69
CA LEU A 80 23.52 6.32 10.39
C LEU A 80 24.26 5.00 10.13
N VAL A 81 25.20 4.98 9.18
CA VAL A 81 25.90 3.75 8.75
C VAL A 81 26.64 3.09 9.91
N GLU A 82 27.49 3.85 10.61
CA GLU A 82 28.33 3.29 11.67
C GLU A 82 27.50 2.80 12.86
N LYS A 83 26.44 3.55 13.21
CA LYS A 83 25.48 3.11 14.22
C LYS A 83 24.78 1.80 13.82
N LEU A 84 24.35 1.68 12.57
CA LEU A 84 23.70 0.47 12.07
C LEU A 84 24.66 -0.73 12.05
N LYS A 85 25.92 -0.54 11.60
CA LYS A 85 26.94 -1.59 11.63
C LYS A 85 27.21 -2.09 13.06
N ALA A 86 27.31 -1.18 14.03
CA ALA A 86 27.50 -1.54 15.44
C ALA A 86 26.34 -2.38 15.98
N ILE A 87 25.10 -2.00 15.68
CA ILE A 87 23.90 -2.78 16.07
C ILE A 87 23.90 -4.15 15.40
N LEU A 88 24.24 -4.24 14.10
CA LEU A 88 24.31 -5.52 13.39
C LEU A 88 25.38 -6.44 13.99
N GLN A 89 26.57 -5.92 14.28
CA GLN A 89 27.65 -6.68 14.92
C GLN A 89 27.26 -7.22 16.30
N GLN A 90 26.43 -6.49 17.05
CA GLN A 90 26.00 -6.89 18.38
C GLN A 90 24.94 -8.00 18.37
N PHE A 91 24.01 -7.99 17.41
CA PHE A 91 22.80 -8.82 17.47
C PHE A 91 22.63 -9.83 16.33
N ILE A 92 23.47 -9.77 15.30
CA ILE A 92 23.48 -10.71 14.17
C ILE A 92 24.79 -11.51 14.23
N SER A 93 24.71 -12.83 14.11
CA SER A 93 25.90 -13.68 14.08
C SER A 93 26.81 -13.33 12.91
N GLU A 94 28.12 -13.53 13.05
CA GLU A 94 29.10 -13.21 12.00
C GLU A 94 28.74 -13.87 10.65
N GLU A 95 28.34 -15.14 10.67
CA GLU A 95 27.89 -15.88 9.48
C GLU A 95 26.70 -15.20 8.77
N LYS A 96 25.67 -14.80 9.52
CA LYS A 96 24.50 -14.11 8.96
C LYS A 96 24.86 -12.69 8.51
N SER A 97 25.77 -12.03 9.22
CA SER A 97 26.23 -10.66 8.94
C SER A 97 26.96 -10.56 7.59
N GLN A 98 27.65 -11.62 7.14
CA GLN A 98 28.27 -11.67 5.81
C GLN A 98 27.27 -11.51 4.65
N LYS A 99 25.98 -11.81 4.88
CA LYS A 99 24.92 -11.58 3.90
C LYS A 99 24.36 -10.17 3.91
N ILE A 100 24.73 -9.33 4.87
CA ILE A 100 24.18 -7.99 5.07
C ILE A 100 25.19 -6.94 4.61
N GLN A 101 24.81 -6.14 3.62
CA GLN A 101 25.55 -4.97 3.20
C GLN A 101 24.83 -3.70 3.66
N VAL A 102 25.58 -2.75 4.23
CA VAL A 102 25.08 -1.42 4.57
C VAL A 102 25.67 -0.38 3.62
N LEU A 103 24.81 0.38 2.96
CA LEU A 103 25.18 1.45 2.05
C LEU A 103 24.64 2.80 2.53
N ASP A 104 25.35 3.87 2.18
CA ASP A 104 24.91 5.23 2.41
C ASP A 104 24.35 5.91 1.16
N ILE A 105 23.56 6.94 1.42
CA ILE A 105 23.30 8.05 0.50
C ILE A 105 23.40 9.39 1.26
N PRO A 106 23.58 10.52 0.53
CA PRO A 106 23.75 11.82 1.18
C PRO A 106 22.51 12.32 1.93
N LEU A 107 21.31 12.17 1.35
CA LEU A 107 20.08 12.75 1.86
C LEU A 107 18.94 11.72 1.86
N PRO A 108 18.05 11.72 2.87
CA PRO A 108 16.99 10.73 2.98
C PRO A 108 16.00 10.84 1.82
N ASN A 109 15.90 9.79 1.01
CA ASN A 109 14.97 9.71 -0.11
C ASN A 109 14.72 8.23 -0.47
N LYS A 110 13.51 7.72 -0.26
CA LYS A 110 13.20 6.30 -0.42
C LYS A 110 13.57 5.79 -1.81
N ARG A 111 13.22 6.53 -2.85
CA ARG A 111 13.49 6.12 -4.24
C ARG A 111 14.96 6.09 -4.54
N ASN A 112 15.73 7.07 -4.07
CA ASN A 112 17.19 7.08 -4.26
C ASN A 112 17.86 5.97 -3.44
N GLN A 113 17.39 5.69 -2.23
CA GLN A 113 17.87 4.58 -1.40
C GLN A 113 17.62 3.23 -2.10
N LEU A 114 16.39 3.02 -2.58
CA LEU A 114 16.03 1.83 -3.35
C LEU A 114 16.86 1.72 -4.63
N ALA A 115 17.00 2.81 -5.40
CA ALA A 115 17.79 2.82 -6.64
C ALA A 115 19.25 2.44 -6.38
N ARG A 116 19.86 2.98 -5.31
CA ARG A 116 21.22 2.64 -4.90
C ARG A 116 21.35 1.15 -4.57
N GLY A 117 20.40 0.59 -3.82
CA GLY A 117 20.36 -0.85 -3.51
C GLY A 117 20.14 -1.71 -4.75
N ILE A 118 19.27 -1.29 -5.69
CA ILE A 118 19.00 -2.02 -6.93
C ILE A 118 20.26 -2.12 -7.80
N GLN A 119 21.05 -1.04 -7.87
CA GLN A 119 22.27 -0.99 -8.68
C GLN A 119 23.36 -1.96 -8.21
N VAL A 120 23.50 -2.16 -6.90
CA VAL A 120 24.54 -3.04 -6.34
C VAL A 120 24.09 -4.49 -6.16
N ALA A 121 22.77 -4.73 -6.11
CA ALA A 121 22.22 -6.05 -5.89
C ALA A 121 22.69 -7.02 -6.97
N THR A 122 22.94 -8.27 -6.59
CA THR A 122 23.49 -9.31 -7.48
C THR A 122 22.52 -10.47 -7.73
N GLY A 123 21.33 -10.43 -7.13
CA GLY A 123 20.26 -11.41 -7.30
C GLY A 123 19.58 -11.32 -8.65
N GLU A 124 18.96 -12.43 -9.05
CA GLU A 124 18.09 -12.54 -10.23
C GLU A 124 16.69 -11.98 -9.95
N ILE A 125 16.28 -12.03 -8.68
CA ILE A 125 15.05 -11.44 -8.16
C ILE A 125 15.43 -10.42 -7.09
N LEU A 126 14.80 -9.25 -7.15
CA LEU A 126 14.98 -8.19 -6.16
C LEU A 126 13.71 -8.05 -5.33
N VAL A 127 13.84 -8.06 -4.01
CA VAL A 127 12.73 -7.81 -3.09
C VAL A 127 12.92 -6.44 -2.46
N LEU A 128 11.98 -5.53 -2.71
CA LEU A 128 11.95 -4.23 -2.05
C LEU A 128 11.08 -4.38 -0.80
N ALA A 129 11.66 -4.13 0.37
CA ALA A 129 10.97 -4.29 1.65
C ALA A 129 11.13 -3.05 2.54
N ASP A 130 10.07 -2.69 3.27
CA ASP A 130 10.15 -1.66 4.32
C ASP A 130 10.91 -2.21 5.55
N ASP A 131 11.42 -1.32 6.40
CA ASP A 131 12.17 -1.69 7.61
C ASP A 131 11.27 -2.10 8.78
N ASP A 132 9.95 -2.03 8.63
CA ASP A 132 8.91 -2.30 9.65
C ASP A 132 8.16 -3.62 9.47
N VAL A 133 8.69 -4.53 8.63
CA VAL A 133 8.01 -5.78 8.26
C VAL A 133 8.71 -7.04 8.77
N TYR A 134 7.90 -7.97 9.26
CA TYR A 134 8.27 -9.34 9.58
C TYR A 134 7.77 -10.25 8.46
N TRP A 135 8.64 -11.12 7.97
CA TRP A 135 8.29 -12.10 6.96
C TRP A 135 7.76 -13.38 7.60
N SER A 136 6.73 -13.98 7.00
CA SER A 136 6.35 -15.34 7.33
C SER A 136 7.47 -16.31 6.94
N LYS A 137 7.44 -17.51 7.53
CA LYS A 137 8.23 -18.63 7.03
C LYS A 137 7.87 -18.90 5.56
N ASP A 138 8.87 -19.26 4.75
CA ASP A 138 8.73 -19.64 3.35
C ASP A 138 8.15 -18.55 2.43
N LEU A 139 8.14 -17.28 2.85
CA LEU A 139 7.65 -16.16 2.05
C LEU A 139 8.35 -16.08 0.68
N LEU A 140 9.68 -16.24 0.66
CA LEU A 140 10.41 -16.22 -0.61
C LEU A 140 10.00 -17.38 -1.52
N LYS A 141 9.80 -18.59 -0.98
CA LYS A 141 9.35 -19.74 -1.79
C LYS A 141 7.97 -19.48 -2.41
N GLN A 142 7.05 -18.91 -1.64
CA GLN A 142 5.70 -18.55 -2.11
C GLN A 142 5.74 -17.53 -3.25
N VAL A 143 6.58 -16.50 -3.12
CA VAL A 143 6.67 -15.43 -4.11
C VAL A 143 7.43 -15.87 -5.36
N LEU A 144 8.52 -16.63 -5.19
CA LEU A 144 9.30 -17.18 -6.30
C LEU A 144 8.49 -18.19 -7.12
N GLY A 145 7.64 -19.00 -6.47
CA GLY A 145 6.76 -19.92 -7.17
C GLY A 145 5.85 -19.23 -8.19
N VAL A 146 5.34 -18.03 -7.88
CA VAL A 146 4.55 -17.23 -8.82
C VAL A 146 5.39 -16.78 -10.02
N LEU A 147 6.60 -16.27 -9.77
CA LEU A 147 7.50 -15.80 -10.84
C LEU A 147 7.98 -16.94 -11.74
N GLU A 148 8.08 -18.16 -11.20
CA GLU A 148 8.46 -19.34 -11.96
C GLU A 148 7.30 -19.84 -12.84
N LEU A 149 6.10 -19.95 -12.28
CA LEU A 149 4.91 -20.45 -13.00
C LEU A 149 4.38 -19.46 -14.04
N GLU A 150 4.55 -18.16 -13.81
CA GLU A 150 4.02 -17.12 -14.68
C GLU A 150 5.14 -16.22 -15.26
N PRO A 151 5.72 -16.57 -16.42
CA PRO A 151 6.82 -15.82 -17.03
C PRO A 151 6.52 -14.34 -17.32
N LYS A 152 5.25 -14.00 -17.59
CA LYS A 152 4.79 -12.62 -17.85
C LYS A 152 4.67 -11.78 -16.58
N VAL A 153 4.74 -12.38 -15.41
CA VAL A 153 4.69 -11.65 -14.13
C VAL A 153 6.06 -11.03 -13.88
N GLY A 154 6.07 -9.70 -13.82
CA GLY A 154 7.28 -8.91 -13.53
C GLY A 154 7.42 -8.56 -12.06
N GLY A 155 6.33 -8.60 -11.29
CA GLY A 155 6.36 -8.35 -9.85
C GLY A 155 5.24 -9.00 -9.05
N VAL A 156 5.52 -9.31 -7.79
CA VAL A 156 4.64 -10.04 -6.88
C VAL A 156 4.60 -9.35 -5.53
N THR A 157 3.41 -9.03 -5.04
CA THR A 157 3.17 -8.51 -3.69
C THR A 157 2.60 -9.60 -2.79
N THR A 158 2.67 -9.40 -1.48
CA THR A 158 2.11 -10.30 -0.47
C THR A 158 0.85 -9.73 0.17
N LEU A 159 0.14 -10.53 0.96
CA LEU A 159 -0.80 -10.02 1.94
C LEU A 159 -0.07 -9.31 3.08
N ILE A 160 -0.76 -8.40 3.74
CA ILE A 160 -0.26 -7.70 4.93
C ILE A 160 -1.23 -7.80 6.11
N ALA A 161 -0.68 -8.05 7.30
CA ALA A 161 -1.40 -7.97 8.56
C ALA A 161 -0.66 -7.07 9.56
N ALA A 162 -1.37 -6.54 10.55
CA ALA A 162 -0.74 -5.85 11.67
C ALA A 162 -0.04 -6.87 12.58
N HIS A 163 1.17 -6.57 13.02
CA HIS A 163 1.93 -7.45 13.89
C HIS A 163 1.39 -7.45 15.33
N GLY A 164 1.09 -8.62 15.88
CA GLY A 164 0.92 -8.85 17.33
C GLY A 164 -0.30 -8.21 18.00
N LEU A 165 -1.19 -7.52 17.29
CA LEU A 165 -2.33 -6.83 17.92
C LEU A 165 -3.31 -7.80 18.59
N ASP A 166 -3.62 -8.94 17.96
CA ASP A 166 -4.54 -9.93 18.54
C ASP A 166 -4.01 -10.61 19.80
N ALA A 167 -2.69 -10.58 20.03
CA ALA A 167 -2.06 -11.16 21.20
C ALA A 167 -1.99 -10.18 22.40
N ARG A 168 -2.31 -8.90 22.20
CA ARG A 168 -2.25 -7.86 23.23
C ARG A 168 -3.59 -7.71 23.94
N SER A 169 -3.54 -7.26 25.19
CA SER A 169 -4.74 -6.84 25.91
C SER A 169 -5.45 -5.72 25.13
N PRO A 170 -6.75 -5.85 24.83
CA PRO A 170 -7.48 -4.89 24.00
C PRO A 170 -7.45 -3.43 24.50
N GLU A 171 -7.21 -3.19 25.78
CA GLU A 171 -7.05 -1.86 26.41
C GLU A 171 -5.75 -1.17 25.99
N THR A 172 -4.73 -1.94 25.62
CA THR A 172 -3.40 -1.42 25.27
C THR A 172 -3.29 -1.01 23.81
N ILE A 173 -4.28 -1.37 22.98
CA ILE A 173 -4.29 -1.08 21.56
C ILE A 173 -4.77 0.35 21.38
N THR A 174 -3.96 1.15 20.71
CA THR A 174 -4.26 2.55 20.45
C THR A 174 -5.25 2.69 19.30
N VAL A 175 -5.95 3.82 19.27
CA VAL A 175 -6.81 4.17 18.14
C VAL A 175 -6.03 4.19 16.82
N TRP A 176 -4.76 4.61 16.84
CA TRP A 176 -3.90 4.70 15.66
C TRP A 176 -3.57 3.32 15.11
N GLU A 177 -3.23 2.37 15.98
CA GLU A 177 -2.97 0.98 15.58
C GLU A 177 -4.22 0.34 14.96
N ALA A 178 -5.39 0.61 15.54
CA ALA A 178 -6.66 0.14 15.00
C ALA A 178 -6.94 0.70 13.60
N LEU A 179 -6.66 1.99 13.37
CA LEU A 179 -6.86 2.66 12.07
C LEU A 179 -5.93 2.08 11.00
N GLU A 180 -4.67 1.85 11.36
CA GLU A 180 -3.68 1.26 10.47
C GLU A 180 -3.97 -0.20 10.14
N SER A 181 -4.28 -1.01 11.16
CA SER A 181 -4.60 -2.42 10.99
C SER A 181 -5.78 -2.64 10.04
N ARG A 182 -6.89 -1.89 10.24
CA ARG A 182 -8.04 -1.95 9.32
C ARG A 182 -7.68 -1.54 7.90
N ARG A 183 -6.83 -0.52 7.75
CA ARG A 183 -6.38 -0.06 6.45
C ARG A 183 -5.55 -1.12 5.71
N MET A 184 -4.69 -1.86 6.41
CA MET A 184 -3.95 -3.00 5.84
C MET A 184 -4.93 -4.07 5.32
N SER A 185 -5.94 -4.42 6.11
CA SER A 185 -6.99 -5.37 5.69
C SER A 185 -7.77 -4.89 4.47
N MET A 186 -8.21 -3.63 4.44
CA MET A 186 -8.89 -3.07 3.25
C MET A 186 -8.00 -3.11 2.00
N ARG A 187 -6.68 -2.90 2.16
CA ARG A 187 -5.74 -2.99 1.05
C ARG A 187 -5.64 -4.40 0.48
N ASN A 188 -5.60 -5.43 1.34
CA ASN A 188 -5.63 -6.82 0.88
C ASN A 188 -6.90 -7.10 0.07
N ILE A 189 -8.05 -6.64 0.56
CA ILE A 189 -9.34 -6.80 -0.12
C ILE A 189 -9.30 -6.14 -1.51
N ASP A 190 -8.90 -4.87 -1.59
CA ASP A 190 -8.89 -4.12 -2.86
C ASP A 190 -7.93 -4.74 -3.90
N ILE A 191 -6.73 -5.17 -3.48
CA ILE A 191 -5.74 -5.76 -4.39
C ILE A 191 -6.17 -7.14 -4.85
N SER A 192 -6.53 -8.04 -3.92
CA SER A 192 -6.98 -9.40 -4.26
C SER A 192 -8.20 -9.37 -5.18
N ALA A 193 -9.15 -8.46 -4.91
CA ALA A 193 -10.29 -8.29 -5.78
C ALA A 193 -9.91 -7.88 -7.20
N SER A 194 -9.00 -6.90 -7.35
CA SER A 194 -8.54 -6.45 -8.67
C SER A 194 -7.82 -7.56 -9.40
N SER A 195 -6.96 -8.31 -8.68
CA SER A 195 -6.26 -9.47 -9.23
C SER A 195 -7.22 -10.56 -9.71
N TRP A 196 -8.34 -10.77 -9.02
CA TRP A 196 -9.32 -11.77 -9.40
C TRP A 196 -10.24 -11.31 -10.55
N LEU A 197 -10.66 -10.04 -10.54
CA LEU A 197 -11.66 -9.52 -11.50
C LEU A 197 -11.11 -9.37 -12.91
N ASP A 198 -9.88 -8.87 -13.07
CA ASP A 198 -9.27 -8.66 -14.39
C ASP A 198 -7.75 -8.89 -14.40
N GLY A 199 -7.18 -9.47 -13.35
CA GLY A 199 -5.72 -9.70 -13.26
C GLY A 199 -4.90 -8.44 -12.98
N SER A 200 -5.55 -7.28 -12.81
CA SER A 200 -4.88 -6.00 -12.63
C SER A 200 -4.37 -5.78 -11.20
N GLN A 201 -3.40 -4.87 -11.08
CA GLN A 201 -2.89 -4.43 -9.78
C GLN A 201 -3.10 -2.93 -9.63
N THR A 202 -3.86 -2.53 -8.61
CA THR A 202 -3.98 -1.11 -8.26
C THR A 202 -2.65 -0.57 -7.72
N VAL A 203 -1.90 -1.42 -7.02
CA VAL A 203 -0.53 -1.23 -6.53
C VAL A 203 0.01 -2.58 -6.03
N LEU A 204 1.26 -2.92 -6.32
CA LEU A 204 2.02 -3.95 -5.61
C LEU A 204 2.56 -3.32 -4.32
N THR A 205 2.11 -3.74 -3.14
CA THR A 205 2.36 -2.97 -1.91
C THR A 205 3.85 -2.85 -1.58
N GLY A 206 4.34 -1.63 -1.36
CA GLY A 206 5.77 -1.35 -1.14
C GLY A 206 6.37 -1.81 0.18
N ARG A 207 5.60 -2.52 1.01
CA ARG A 207 6.08 -3.08 2.28
C ARG A 207 6.91 -4.34 2.09
N THR A 208 6.50 -5.19 1.15
CA THR A 208 7.32 -6.27 0.58
C THR A 208 6.78 -6.59 -0.80
N ALA A 209 7.60 -6.39 -1.83
CA ALA A 209 7.28 -6.81 -3.20
C ALA A 209 8.54 -7.31 -3.91
N ALA A 210 8.42 -8.46 -4.57
CA ALA A 210 9.48 -9.05 -5.39
C ALA A 210 9.33 -8.65 -6.86
N TYR A 211 10.44 -8.46 -7.54
CA TYR A 211 10.50 -8.09 -8.94
C TYR A 211 11.63 -8.83 -9.64
N ARG A 212 11.47 -9.09 -10.94
CA ARG A 212 12.58 -9.56 -11.77
C ARG A 212 13.68 -8.50 -11.81
N ALA A 213 14.92 -8.90 -11.55
CA ALA A 213 16.06 -7.97 -11.58
C ALA A 213 16.23 -7.32 -12.95
N SER A 214 15.94 -8.03 -14.05
CA SER A 214 15.98 -7.51 -15.41
C SER A 214 15.08 -6.29 -15.63
N ILE A 215 14.02 -6.12 -14.84
CA ILE A 215 13.12 -4.97 -14.94
C ILE A 215 13.67 -3.79 -14.13
N LEU A 216 14.03 -4.04 -12.86
CA LEU A 216 14.44 -2.95 -11.97
C LEU A 216 15.85 -2.44 -12.25
N LYS A 217 16.73 -3.29 -12.79
CA LYS A 217 18.10 -2.89 -13.17
C LYS A 217 18.17 -2.27 -14.56
N ASP A 218 17.06 -2.24 -15.30
CA ASP A 218 17.01 -1.57 -16.59
C ASP A 218 17.40 -0.08 -16.41
N PRO A 219 18.36 0.45 -17.20
CA PRO A 219 18.76 1.85 -17.09
C PRO A 219 17.61 2.85 -17.31
N GLU A 220 16.66 2.52 -18.19
CA GLU A 220 15.46 3.32 -18.44
C GLU A 220 14.55 3.32 -17.21
N TYR A 221 14.35 2.14 -16.58
CA TYR A 221 13.60 2.05 -15.33
C TYR A 221 14.23 2.92 -14.24
N LEU A 222 15.53 2.77 -13.98
CA LEU A 222 16.22 3.51 -12.90
C LEU A 222 16.19 5.02 -13.15
N SER A 223 16.40 5.44 -14.39
CA SER A 223 16.31 6.85 -14.79
C SER A 223 14.91 7.40 -14.57
N ALA A 224 13.86 6.71 -15.04
CA ALA A 224 12.49 7.15 -14.88
C ALA A 224 12.01 7.09 -13.42
N PHE A 225 12.47 6.11 -12.65
CA PHE A 225 12.13 5.91 -11.23
C PHE A 225 12.62 7.05 -10.36
N THR A 226 13.87 7.48 -10.59
CA THR A 226 14.54 8.54 -9.81
C THR A 226 14.21 9.95 -10.31
N ASN A 227 13.76 10.09 -11.56
CA ASN A 227 13.45 11.38 -12.20
C ASN A 227 11.95 11.52 -12.54
N GLU A 228 11.07 10.94 -11.73
CA GLU A 228 9.64 11.17 -11.89
C GLU A 228 9.21 12.51 -11.28
N TYR A 229 8.48 13.32 -12.06
CA TYR A 229 7.88 14.58 -11.62
C TYR A 229 6.35 14.56 -11.70
N TRP A 230 5.70 15.23 -10.74
CA TRP A 230 4.30 15.62 -10.82
C TRP A 230 4.20 17.01 -11.46
N LEU A 231 3.36 17.14 -12.50
CA LEU A 231 3.19 18.35 -13.32
C LEU A 231 4.50 18.95 -13.85
N GLY A 232 5.50 18.11 -14.12
CA GLY A 232 6.82 18.53 -14.60
C GLY A 232 7.66 19.35 -13.61
N ARG A 233 7.16 19.61 -12.39
CA ARG A 233 7.80 20.52 -11.42
C ARG A 233 8.14 19.84 -10.10
N TYR A 234 7.25 19.00 -9.57
CA TYR A 234 7.38 18.46 -8.22
C TYR A 234 7.98 17.05 -8.28
N ARG A 235 9.25 16.91 -7.92
CA ARG A 235 9.93 15.61 -7.92
C ARG A 235 9.28 14.65 -6.92
N MET A 236 9.11 13.39 -7.33
CA MET A 236 8.56 12.34 -6.48
C MET A 236 9.65 11.71 -5.61
N HIS A 237 9.59 11.90 -4.29
CA HIS A 237 10.53 11.29 -3.34
C HIS A 237 10.00 9.99 -2.71
N CYS A 238 8.72 9.69 -2.90
CA CYS A 238 8.04 8.52 -2.35
C CYS A 238 7.05 7.94 -3.38
N GLY A 239 6.31 6.88 -3.00
CA GLY A 239 5.40 6.19 -3.92
C GLY A 239 6.16 5.36 -4.95
N ASP A 240 7.24 4.73 -4.49
CA ASP A 240 8.06 3.76 -5.20
C ASP A 240 7.21 2.60 -5.74
N ASP A 241 6.35 2.04 -4.90
CA ASP A 241 5.40 0.97 -5.21
C ASP A 241 4.44 1.31 -6.36
N GLN A 242 3.87 2.51 -6.29
CA GLN A 242 2.98 3.06 -7.30
C GLN A 242 3.67 3.26 -8.65
N PHE A 243 4.93 3.73 -8.63
CA PHE A 243 5.73 3.84 -9.85
C PHE A 243 6.00 2.47 -10.45
N ALA A 244 6.54 1.54 -9.65
CA ALA A 244 6.92 0.21 -10.11
C ALA A 244 5.71 -0.52 -10.73
N THR A 245 4.55 -0.46 -10.07
CA THR A 245 3.32 -1.08 -10.58
C THR A 245 2.90 -0.49 -11.94
N ARG A 246 2.95 0.84 -12.07
CA ARG A 246 2.58 1.51 -13.33
C ARG A 246 3.62 1.28 -14.43
N TRP A 247 4.90 1.15 -14.07
CA TRP A 247 5.96 0.77 -14.99
C TRP A 247 5.69 -0.61 -15.58
N LEU A 248 5.42 -1.62 -14.74
CA LEU A 248 5.07 -2.96 -15.20
C LEU A 248 3.89 -2.93 -16.18
N LEU A 249 2.81 -2.24 -15.78
CA LEU A 249 1.62 -2.07 -16.62
C LEU A 249 1.95 -1.49 -18.00
N ASN A 250 2.75 -0.44 -18.07
CA ASN A 250 3.07 0.24 -19.32
C ASN A 250 4.09 -0.51 -20.20
N HIS A 251 4.85 -1.44 -19.64
CA HIS A 251 5.92 -2.18 -20.33
C HIS A 251 5.58 -3.65 -20.58
N GLY A 252 4.29 -3.99 -20.67
CA GLY A 252 3.86 -5.35 -21.05
C GLY A 252 3.91 -6.39 -19.92
N TRP A 253 4.43 -6.04 -18.74
CA TRP A 253 4.50 -6.94 -17.59
C TRP A 253 3.19 -7.01 -16.83
N GLU A 254 3.01 -8.11 -16.11
CA GLU A 254 1.90 -8.33 -15.19
C GLU A 254 2.37 -8.27 -13.73
N GLY A 255 1.44 -7.97 -12.82
CA GLY A 255 1.67 -8.04 -11.39
C GLY A 255 0.71 -9.04 -10.74
N ARG A 256 1.15 -9.69 -9.67
CA ARG A 256 0.33 -10.62 -8.89
C ARG A 256 0.37 -10.31 -7.40
N ILE A 257 -0.70 -10.66 -6.70
CA ILE A 257 -0.68 -10.83 -5.26
C ILE A 257 -0.62 -12.31 -4.94
N GLN A 258 0.35 -12.71 -4.12
CA GLN A 258 0.47 -14.06 -3.60
C GLN A 258 -0.23 -14.14 -2.24
N THR A 259 -1.45 -14.69 -2.20
CA THR A 259 -2.22 -14.81 -0.95
C THR A 259 -1.73 -15.94 -0.04
N GLY A 260 -0.81 -16.78 -0.51
CA GLY A 260 -0.10 -17.77 0.32
C GLY A 260 1.05 -17.17 1.12
N ALA A 261 1.40 -15.90 0.89
CA ALA A 261 2.45 -15.18 1.59
C ALA A 261 1.86 -14.00 2.36
N THR A 262 2.16 -13.91 3.66
CA THR A 262 1.73 -12.79 4.50
C THR A 262 2.93 -12.18 5.20
N ILE A 263 3.03 -10.86 5.15
CA ILE A 263 3.93 -10.09 6.00
C ILE A 263 3.18 -9.49 7.17
N TYR A 264 3.88 -9.28 8.28
CA TYR A 264 3.34 -8.59 9.44
C TYR A 264 4.07 -7.27 9.60
N SER A 265 3.34 -6.15 9.61
CA SER A 265 3.92 -4.82 9.75
C SER A 265 3.49 -4.22 11.07
N GLU A 266 4.39 -3.51 11.73
CA GLU A 266 4.03 -2.74 12.92
C GLU A 266 3.05 -1.63 12.56
N ALA A 267 1.95 -1.58 13.31
CA ALA A 267 0.99 -0.51 13.17
C ALA A 267 1.49 0.73 13.93
N LEU A 268 1.43 1.91 13.32
CA LEU A 268 1.77 3.15 14.02
C LEU A 268 0.82 3.38 15.19
N SER A 269 1.40 3.65 16.36
CA SER A 269 0.69 3.87 17.62
C SER A 269 0.42 5.33 17.95
N ASP A 270 0.75 6.26 17.05
CA ASP A 270 0.60 7.70 17.30
C ASP A 270 0.11 8.51 16.08
N SER A 271 0.02 9.83 16.29
CA SER A 271 -0.52 10.79 15.33
C SER A 271 0.28 10.93 14.03
N ARG A 272 1.50 10.37 13.94
CA ARG A 272 2.25 10.27 12.67
C ARG A 272 1.44 9.54 11.60
N HIS A 273 0.50 8.69 12.01
CA HIS A 273 -0.48 8.05 11.15
C HIS A 273 -1.22 9.04 10.22
N ILE A 274 -1.51 10.25 10.69
CA ILE A 274 -2.17 11.29 9.88
C ILE A 274 -1.27 11.69 8.71
N LYS A 275 -0.02 12.09 9.00
CA LYS A 275 0.97 12.49 7.97
C LYS A 275 1.18 11.36 6.96
N GLN A 276 1.26 10.12 7.44
CA GLN A 276 1.44 8.94 6.58
C GLN A 276 0.22 8.69 5.67
N THR A 277 -1.00 8.82 6.21
CA THR A 277 -2.26 8.69 5.44
C THR A 277 -2.41 9.77 4.38
N LEU A 278 -2.04 11.02 4.69
CA LEU A 278 -2.02 12.12 3.73
C LEU A 278 -1.04 11.86 2.58
N ARG A 279 0.19 11.44 2.89
CA ARG A 279 1.21 11.08 1.90
C ARG A 279 0.73 9.98 0.96
N TRP A 280 0.20 8.89 1.53
CA TRP A 280 -0.30 7.77 0.74
C TRP A 280 -1.50 8.17 -0.16
N ALA A 281 -2.39 9.03 0.33
CA ALA A 281 -3.51 9.53 -0.47
C ALA A 281 -3.03 10.39 -1.65
N ARG A 282 -2.04 11.28 -1.45
CA ARG A 282 -1.43 12.06 -2.53
C ARG A 282 -0.77 11.16 -3.58
N ASN A 283 0.08 10.22 -3.15
CA ASN A 283 0.76 9.29 -4.05
C ASN A 283 -0.23 8.46 -4.88
N GLY A 284 -1.28 7.94 -4.24
CA GLY A 284 -2.32 7.19 -4.94
C GLY A 284 -3.01 8.03 -6.02
N LYS A 285 -3.33 9.29 -5.73
CA LYS A 285 -3.95 10.22 -6.69
C LYS A 285 -3.04 10.60 -7.84
N ILE A 286 -1.78 10.94 -7.56
CA ILE A 286 -0.77 11.22 -8.58
C ILE A 286 -0.61 10.01 -9.50
N SER A 287 -0.46 8.83 -8.90
CA SER A 287 -0.33 7.58 -9.65
C SER A 287 -1.56 7.26 -10.50
N SER A 288 -2.77 7.39 -9.95
CA SER A 288 -4.02 7.21 -10.71
C SER A 288 -4.12 8.20 -11.87
N THR A 289 -3.75 9.46 -11.66
CA THR A 289 -3.80 10.47 -12.74
C THR A 289 -2.81 10.14 -13.86
N LYS A 290 -1.60 9.72 -13.52
CA LYS A 290 -0.62 9.26 -14.53
C LYS A 290 -1.07 7.99 -15.23
N ARG A 291 -1.64 7.04 -14.47
CA ARG A 291 -2.15 5.77 -14.98
C ARG A 291 -3.36 5.94 -15.90
N PHE A 292 -4.15 7.00 -15.71
CA PHE A 292 -5.28 7.35 -16.59
C PHE A 292 -4.86 7.49 -18.06
N PHE A 293 -3.61 7.84 -18.36
CA PHE A 293 -3.11 7.95 -19.74
C PHE A 293 -2.52 6.63 -20.28
N SER A 294 -2.60 5.53 -19.54
CA SER A 294 -2.13 4.21 -20.00
C SER A 294 -3.13 3.58 -20.98
N LYS A 295 -2.74 3.45 -22.26
CA LYS A 295 -3.56 2.78 -23.28
C LYS A 295 -3.84 1.31 -22.93
N ARG A 296 -2.84 0.61 -22.40
CA ARG A 296 -2.96 -0.80 -22.00
C ARG A 296 -3.99 -0.99 -20.90
N MET A 297 -4.04 -0.09 -19.92
CA MET A 297 -5.06 -0.12 -18.86
C MET A 297 -6.48 -0.16 -19.44
N TRP A 298 -6.81 0.79 -20.32
CA TRP A 298 -8.13 0.90 -20.92
C TRP A 298 -8.50 -0.28 -21.81
N LYS A 299 -7.50 -0.88 -22.47
CA LYS A 299 -7.71 -2.00 -23.38
C LYS A 299 -7.86 -3.34 -22.65
N GLU A 300 -7.07 -3.58 -21.62
CA GLU A 300 -6.90 -4.92 -21.02
C GLU A 300 -7.52 -5.05 -19.62
N TYR A 301 -7.71 -3.95 -18.90
CA TYR A 301 -8.09 -3.98 -17.47
C TYR A 301 -9.33 -3.10 -17.18
N PRO A 302 -10.55 -3.58 -17.48
CA PRO A 302 -11.78 -2.81 -17.28
C PRO A 302 -12.01 -2.39 -15.82
N TRP A 303 -11.71 -3.27 -14.86
CA TRP A 303 -11.92 -2.96 -13.45
C TRP A 303 -10.94 -1.90 -12.96
N LEU A 304 -9.65 -2.05 -13.31
CA LEU A 304 -8.63 -1.03 -13.01
C LEU A 304 -8.97 0.33 -13.63
N SER A 305 -9.50 0.31 -14.85
CA SER A 305 -9.93 1.50 -15.59
C SER A 305 -11.05 2.22 -14.85
N LEU A 306 -12.08 1.50 -14.41
CA LEU A 306 -13.19 2.04 -13.62
C LEU A 306 -12.71 2.64 -12.30
N LEU A 307 -11.85 1.95 -11.57
CA LEU A 307 -11.28 2.46 -10.31
C LEU A 307 -10.44 3.72 -10.52
N THR A 308 -9.63 3.75 -11.59
CA THR A 308 -8.78 4.89 -11.93
C THR A 308 -9.61 6.10 -12.36
N ALA A 309 -10.59 5.89 -13.24
CA ALA A 309 -11.54 6.92 -13.66
C ALA A 309 -12.28 7.50 -12.46
N GLN A 310 -12.78 6.64 -11.56
CA GLN A 310 -13.46 7.06 -10.35
C GLN A 310 -12.55 7.92 -9.45
N THR A 311 -11.28 7.55 -9.27
CA THR A 311 -10.35 8.35 -8.46
C THR A 311 -10.08 9.71 -9.09
N VAL A 312 -9.89 9.79 -10.42
CA VAL A 312 -9.68 11.06 -11.14
C VAL A 312 -10.93 11.94 -11.08
N VAL A 313 -12.09 11.37 -11.38
CA VAL A 313 -13.39 12.07 -11.29
C VAL A 313 -13.68 12.51 -9.86
N ALA A 314 -13.37 11.68 -8.86
CA ALA A 314 -13.53 12.07 -7.46
C ALA A 314 -12.70 13.29 -7.11
N MET A 315 -11.50 13.50 -7.68
CA MET A 315 -10.73 14.71 -7.44
C MET A 315 -11.45 15.97 -7.95
N MET A 316 -12.19 15.86 -9.06
CA MET A 316 -12.97 16.96 -9.64
C MET A 316 -14.28 17.21 -8.88
N ILE A 317 -14.95 16.16 -8.42
CA ILE A 317 -16.30 16.23 -7.81
C ILE A 317 -16.26 16.54 -6.29
N GLN A 318 -15.10 16.79 -5.69
CA GLN A 318 -15.00 17.09 -4.25
C GLN A 318 -15.85 18.29 -3.81
N VAL A 319 -15.94 19.33 -4.65
CA VAL A 319 -16.73 20.54 -4.37
C VAL A 319 -18.22 20.21 -4.22
N TRP A 320 -18.74 19.32 -5.06
CA TRP A 320 -20.13 18.89 -4.98
C TRP A 320 -20.43 18.17 -3.64
N ARG A 321 -19.53 17.30 -3.18
CA ARG A 321 -19.67 16.61 -1.88
C ARG A 321 -19.66 17.59 -0.69
N LEU A 322 -18.79 18.59 -0.71
CA LEU A 322 -18.75 19.63 0.31
C LEU A 322 -20.00 20.51 0.27
N SER A 323 -20.50 20.86 -0.93
CA SER A 323 -21.74 21.61 -1.06
C SER A 323 -22.95 20.88 -0.46
N PHE A 324 -22.96 19.54 -0.52
CA PHE A 324 -23.98 18.73 0.12
C PHE A 324 -23.92 18.78 1.65
N LEU A 325 -22.72 18.76 2.25
CA LEU A 325 -22.55 18.98 3.69
C LEU A 325 -23.00 20.38 4.10
N VAL A 326 -22.57 21.41 3.37
CA VAL A 326 -23.01 22.80 3.61
C VAL A 326 -24.53 22.87 3.54
N TYR A 327 -25.15 22.27 2.52
CA TYR A 327 -26.61 22.20 2.42
C TYR A 327 -27.25 21.50 3.62
N ILE A 328 -26.71 20.37 4.11
CA ILE A 328 -27.30 19.68 5.27
C ILE A 328 -27.24 20.58 6.51
N PHE A 329 -26.10 21.23 6.74
CA PHE A 329 -25.84 22.00 7.95
C PHE A 329 -26.22 23.49 7.86
N SER A 330 -26.69 23.99 6.70
CA SER A 330 -26.97 25.43 6.54
C SER A 330 -28.17 25.92 7.34
N ASP A 331 -29.06 25.02 7.79
CA ASP A 331 -30.20 25.36 8.63
C ASP A 331 -30.44 24.24 9.65
N PRO A 332 -30.09 24.46 10.94
CA PRO A 332 -30.32 23.50 12.00
C PRO A 332 -31.78 23.07 12.16
N ARG A 333 -32.74 23.94 11.84
CA ARG A 333 -34.18 23.65 11.97
C ARG A 333 -34.63 22.62 10.95
N LEU A 334 -33.98 22.59 9.80
CA LEU A 334 -34.25 21.65 8.71
C LEU A 334 -33.29 20.45 8.74
N LEU A 335 -32.43 20.31 9.76
CA LEU A 335 -31.41 19.26 9.81
C LEU A 335 -32.04 17.87 9.71
N ILE A 336 -33.06 17.61 10.54
CA ILE A 336 -33.79 16.33 10.55
C ILE A 336 -34.45 16.13 9.18
N ASP A 337 -35.25 17.08 8.70
CA ASP A 337 -35.88 16.97 7.38
C ASP A 337 -34.87 16.73 6.24
N ARG A 338 -33.73 17.42 6.24
CA ARG A 338 -32.69 17.31 5.21
C ARG A 338 -31.89 16.01 5.29
N LEU A 339 -31.81 15.38 6.47
CA LEU A 339 -31.24 14.04 6.67
C LEU A 339 -32.24 12.93 6.30
N PHE A 340 -33.51 13.10 6.66
CA PHE A 340 -34.53 12.03 6.67
C PHE A 340 -35.51 12.02 5.47
N ARG A 341 -35.51 13.03 4.57
CA ARG A 341 -36.17 12.96 3.24
C ARG A 341 -35.54 11.82 2.37
N PRO A 342 -35.79 11.61 1.04
CA PRO A 342 -35.31 10.40 0.32
C PRO A 342 -33.78 10.17 0.28
N ARG A 343 -33.02 11.04 0.95
CA ARG A 343 -31.61 10.91 1.35
C ARG A 343 -31.37 9.90 2.47
N ILE A 344 -32.37 9.44 3.23
CA ILE A 344 -32.15 8.35 4.18
C ILE A 344 -31.70 7.08 3.45
N SER A 345 -32.24 6.81 2.25
CA SER A 345 -31.79 5.72 1.38
C SER A 345 -30.33 5.90 0.93
N PHE A 346 -29.86 7.14 0.78
CA PHE A 346 -28.45 7.45 0.53
C PHE A 346 -27.58 7.09 1.73
N LEU A 347 -27.97 7.57 2.91
CA LEU A 347 -27.22 7.35 4.14
C LEU A 347 -27.16 5.87 4.47
N LEU A 348 -28.31 5.18 4.39
CA LEU A 348 -28.40 3.75 4.60
C LEU A 348 -27.59 2.99 3.55
N GLY A 349 -27.82 3.24 2.25
CA GLY A 349 -27.14 2.52 1.18
C GLY A 349 -25.64 2.79 1.10
N PHE A 350 -25.16 3.96 1.51
CA PHE A 350 -23.73 4.27 1.52
C PHE A 350 -23.04 3.76 2.78
N TYR A 351 -23.61 4.04 3.96
CA TYR A 351 -22.96 3.81 5.25
C TYR A 351 -23.29 2.47 5.90
N VAL A 352 -24.47 1.86 5.66
CA VAL A 352 -24.76 0.53 6.23
C VAL A 352 -23.76 -0.51 5.72
N PRO A 353 -23.42 -0.61 4.41
CA PRO A 353 -22.40 -1.55 3.96
C PRO A 353 -21.02 -1.27 4.58
N VAL A 354 -20.65 0.01 4.74
CA VAL A 354 -19.41 0.40 5.42
C VAL A 354 -19.42 -0.09 6.86
N PHE A 355 -20.52 0.12 7.57
CA PHE A 355 -20.71 -0.29 8.96
C PHE A 355 -20.67 -1.81 9.10
N LEU A 356 -21.32 -2.56 8.22
CA LEU A 356 -21.26 -4.03 8.21
C LEU A 356 -19.83 -4.54 7.99
N GLU A 357 -19.03 -3.90 7.13
CA GLU A 357 -17.61 -4.25 6.99
C GLU A 357 -16.80 -3.94 8.27
N HIS A 358 -17.16 -2.90 9.04
CA HIS A 358 -16.56 -2.64 10.35
C HIS A 358 -16.92 -3.72 11.36
N ILE A 359 -18.18 -4.13 11.41
CA ILE A 359 -18.64 -5.21 12.29
C ILE A 359 -17.97 -6.52 11.91
N ALA A 360 -17.90 -6.86 10.62
CA ALA A 360 -17.18 -8.05 10.14
C ALA A 360 -15.72 -8.07 10.58
N TYR A 361 -15.02 -6.93 10.42
CA TYR A 361 -13.64 -6.81 10.90
C TYR A 361 -13.54 -6.92 12.43
N GLY A 362 -14.46 -6.29 13.16
CA GLY A 362 -14.49 -6.35 14.62
C GLY A 362 -14.89 -7.70 15.19
N MET A 363 -15.62 -8.52 14.45
CA MET A 363 -15.89 -9.92 14.82
C MET A 363 -14.63 -10.78 14.68
N ALA A 364 -13.80 -10.52 13.66
CA ALA A 364 -12.49 -11.18 13.52
C ALA A 364 -11.47 -10.67 14.54
N HIS A 365 -11.52 -9.38 14.89
CA HIS A 365 -10.58 -8.72 15.80
C HIS A 365 -11.34 -7.98 16.91
N ARG A 366 -11.71 -8.68 18.00
CA ARG A 366 -12.65 -8.15 19.02
C ARG A 366 -12.21 -6.82 19.64
N TRP A 367 -10.90 -6.59 19.78
CA TRP A 367 -10.35 -5.32 20.27
C TRP A 367 -10.73 -4.12 19.40
N TYR A 368 -10.95 -4.32 18.10
CA TYR A 368 -11.31 -3.28 17.16
C TYR A 368 -12.63 -2.60 17.50
N LEU A 369 -13.59 -3.33 18.08
CA LEU A 369 -14.92 -2.82 18.42
C LEU A 369 -14.85 -1.66 19.43
N ARG A 370 -13.80 -1.61 20.27
CA ARG A 370 -13.56 -0.49 21.20
C ARG A 370 -13.25 0.82 20.48
N HIS A 371 -12.70 0.73 19.27
CA HIS A 371 -12.32 1.88 18.44
C HIS A 371 -13.32 2.16 17.32
N LEU A 372 -14.46 1.46 17.28
CA LEU A 372 -15.44 1.56 16.19
C LEU A 372 -15.91 3.01 15.96
N GLY A 373 -16.20 3.76 17.02
CA GLY A 373 -16.59 5.17 16.92
C GLY A 373 -15.52 6.02 16.22
N ALA A 374 -14.26 5.86 16.62
CA ALA A 374 -13.14 6.59 16.00
C ALA A 374 -12.93 6.22 14.52
N GLN A 375 -13.19 4.97 14.15
CA GLN A 375 -13.10 4.48 12.77
C GLN A 375 -14.16 5.13 11.88
N ILE A 376 -15.41 5.19 12.36
CA ILE A 376 -16.52 5.85 11.67
C ILE A 376 -16.22 7.34 11.48
N VAL A 377 -15.73 8.01 12.54
CA VAL A 377 -15.32 9.42 12.46
C VAL A 377 -14.21 9.58 11.41
N LYS A 378 -13.16 8.75 11.47
CA LYS A 378 -12.07 8.82 10.49
C LYS A 378 -12.55 8.60 9.06
N ASP A 379 -13.48 7.69 8.80
CA ASP A 379 -13.99 7.46 7.44
C ASP A 379 -14.80 8.64 6.92
N PHE A 380 -15.58 9.29 7.79
CA PHE A 380 -16.23 10.57 7.48
C PHE A 380 -15.19 11.64 7.11
N PHE A 381 -14.20 11.89 7.97
CA PHE A 381 -13.13 12.86 7.71
C PHE A 381 -12.33 12.52 6.43
N GLN A 382 -12.09 11.24 6.19
CA GLN A 382 -11.37 10.75 5.01
C GLN A 382 -12.13 11.13 3.72
N HIS A 383 -13.45 10.91 3.70
CA HIS A 383 -14.28 11.12 2.52
C HIS A 383 -14.54 12.59 2.18
N TYR A 384 -14.68 13.45 3.18
CA TYR A 384 -15.06 14.85 2.96
C TYR A 384 -13.89 15.84 3.07
N ILE A 385 -12.94 15.60 3.97
CA ILE A 385 -11.87 16.58 4.27
C ILE A 385 -10.54 16.13 3.68
N VAL A 386 -10.06 14.93 4.04
CA VAL A 386 -8.75 14.44 3.59
C VAL A 386 -8.69 14.35 2.07
N THR A 387 -9.77 13.89 1.44
CA THR A 387 -9.79 13.78 -0.03
C THR A 387 -9.74 15.15 -0.69
N PHE A 388 -10.41 16.19 -0.18
CA PHE A 388 -10.26 17.53 -0.74
C PHE A 388 -8.85 18.09 -0.50
N TYR A 389 -8.39 18.07 0.76
CA TYR A 389 -7.09 18.60 1.16
C TYR A 389 -5.92 17.98 0.38
N THR A 390 -5.93 16.66 0.19
CA THR A 390 -4.87 15.97 -0.56
C THR A 390 -4.92 16.23 -2.06
N THR A 391 -6.07 16.65 -2.63
CA THR A 391 -6.16 17.06 -4.05
C THR A 391 -5.49 18.42 -4.27
N ILE A 392 -5.67 19.37 -3.36
CA ILE A 392 -5.06 20.70 -3.49
C ILE A 392 -3.58 20.72 -3.03
N THR A 393 -3.11 19.68 -2.34
CA THR A 393 -1.73 19.55 -1.85
C THR A 393 -0.92 18.45 -2.55
N LEU A 394 -1.24 18.10 -3.81
CA LEU A 394 -0.49 17.08 -4.58
C LEU A 394 0.99 17.45 -4.84
N HIS A 395 1.39 18.69 -4.59
CA HIS A 395 2.79 19.12 -4.67
C HIS A 395 3.65 18.63 -3.48
N ALA A 396 3.04 18.28 -2.34
CA ALA A 396 3.75 17.92 -1.11
C ALA A 396 4.15 16.43 -1.09
N ASN A 397 5.28 16.12 -1.75
CA ASN A 397 5.73 14.76 -2.07
C ASN A 397 6.97 14.27 -1.29
N GLN A 398 7.27 14.85 -0.12
CA GLN A 398 8.43 14.49 0.70
C GLN A 398 8.30 13.08 1.33
N TRP A 399 9.45 12.44 1.58
CA TRP A 399 9.54 11.16 2.28
C TRP A 399 10.00 11.36 3.72
N GLY A 400 9.08 11.15 4.67
CA GLY A 400 9.34 11.28 6.10
C GLY A 400 8.36 12.26 6.74
N SER A 401 8.40 12.37 8.06
CA SER A 401 7.64 13.39 8.82
C SER A 401 8.50 14.60 9.20
N ARG A 402 9.77 14.58 8.82
CA ARG A 402 10.79 15.59 9.10
C ARG A 402 11.08 16.32 7.79
N ASP A 403 11.04 17.64 7.83
CA ASP A 403 11.43 18.47 6.71
C ASP A 403 12.90 18.17 6.39
N VAL A 404 13.19 17.89 5.13
CA VAL A 404 14.55 17.83 4.62
C VAL A 404 14.83 19.23 4.13
N GLU A 405 15.59 19.99 4.92
CA GLU A 405 16.09 21.33 4.53
C GLU A 405 16.99 21.26 3.29
#